data_AF-A0A955PXR5-F1
#
_entry.id   AF-A0A955PXR5-F1
#
_cell.length_a   1.000
_cell.length_b   1.000
_cell.length_c   1.000
_cell.angle_alpha   90.00
_cell.angle_beta   90.00
_cell.angle_gamma   90.00
#
_symmetry.space_group_name_H-M   'P 1'
#
loop_
_entity.id
_entity.type
_entity.pdbx_description
1 polymer ?
#
loop_
_entity_poly.entity_id
_entity_poly.type
_entity_poly.pdbx_seq_one_letter_code
_entity_poly.pdbx_strand_id
1 'polypeptide(L)' 'TIAQLQEAYLFWRIKKGGVGLPVEGMPWKSAMPRWEEELPEEFIWKIIMGEYDGAHQSPRTWEEEEE' A
#
# COMPACT_ATOMS: atom_id res chain seq x y z
N THR A 1 10.76 -0.28 -4.23
CA THR A 1 10.71 -0.63 -2.79
C THR A 1 9.49 0.03 -2.17
N ILE A 2 9.05 -0.35 -0.96
CA ILE A 2 7.82 0.23 -0.36
C ILE A 2 7.94 1.76 -0.17
N ALA A 3 9.16 2.26 0.06
CA ALA A 3 9.47 3.70 0.12
C ALA A 3 9.11 4.51 -1.15
N GLN A 4 8.97 3.88 -2.32
CA GLN A 4 8.66 4.58 -3.58
C GLN A 4 7.15 4.67 -3.85
N LEU A 5 6.33 4.00 -3.05
CA LEU A 5 4.88 3.94 -3.22
C LEU A 5 4.20 4.94 -2.30
N GLN A 6 3.15 5.59 -2.80
CA GLN A 6 2.28 6.45 -1.98
C GLN A 6 1.41 5.60 -1.05
N GLU A 7 1.19 6.08 0.17
CA GLU A 7 0.47 5.35 1.20
C GLU A 7 -1.01 5.16 0.83
N ALA A 8 -1.61 6.12 0.14
CA ALA A 8 -2.97 5.98 -0.39
C ALA A 8 -3.08 4.82 -1.40
N TYR A 9 -2.04 4.61 -2.22
CA TYR A 9 -1.98 3.47 -3.12
C TYR A 9 -1.86 2.16 -2.35
N LEU A 10 -0.99 2.09 -1.33
CA LEU A 10 -0.85 0.91 -0.47
C LEU A 10 -2.16 0.55 0.24
N PHE A 11 -2.80 1.54 0.85
CA PHE A 11 -4.09 1.38 1.51
C PHE A 11 -5.15 0.83 0.56
N TRP A 12 -5.27 1.43 -0.62
CA TRP A 12 -6.22 0.97 -1.62
C TRP A 12 -5.89 -0.43 -2.15
N ARG A 13 -4.61 -0.76 -2.37
CA ARG A 13 -4.17 -2.11 -2.81
C ARG A 13 -4.49 -3.19 -1.80
N ILE A 14 -4.32 -2.93 -0.49
CA ILE A 14 -4.69 -3.88 0.57
C ILE A 14 -6.22 -3.99 0.66
N LYS A 15 -6.92 -2.85 0.66
CA LYS A 15 -8.38 -2.83 0.78
C LYS A 15 -9.06 -3.57 -0.37
N LYS A 16 -8.75 -3.23 -1.62
CA LYS A 16 -9.44 -3.73 -2.82
C LYS A 16 -8.81 -4.97 -3.46
N GLY A 17 -7.54 -5.25 -3.18
CA GLY A 17 -6.80 -6.36 -3.81
C GLY A 17 -6.66 -6.18 -5.32
N GLY A 18 -6.78 -7.28 -6.06
CA GLY A 18 -6.72 -7.29 -7.54
C GLY A 18 -7.97 -6.77 -8.26
N VAL A 19 -9.06 -6.43 -7.58
CA VAL A 19 -10.32 -6.00 -8.22
C VAL A 19 -10.36 -4.47 -8.38
N GLY A 20 -10.45 -3.97 -9.61
CA GLY A 20 -10.64 -2.53 -9.91
C GLY A 20 -9.40 -1.74 -10.35
N LEU A 21 -8.26 -2.40 -10.59
CA LEU A 21 -7.08 -1.80 -11.22
C LEU A 21 -7.24 -1.71 -12.76
N PRO A 22 -6.51 -0.81 -13.44
CA PRO A 22 -6.45 -0.77 -14.90
C PRO A 22 -6.06 -2.13 -15.49
N VAL A 23 -6.74 -2.54 -16.55
CA VAL A 23 -6.51 -3.83 -17.21
C VAL A 23 -5.06 -3.97 -17.68
N GLU A 24 -4.45 -2.87 -18.11
CA GLU A 24 -3.05 -2.80 -18.56
C GLU A 24 -2.05 -3.21 -17.47
N GLY A 25 -2.41 -3.04 -16.19
CA GLY A 25 -1.59 -3.47 -15.04
C GLY A 25 -1.72 -4.96 -14.68
N MET A 26 -2.47 -5.74 -15.46
CA MET A 26 -2.82 -7.15 -15.20
C MET A 26 -3.23 -7.46 -13.74
N PRO A 27 -4.20 -6.72 -13.16
CA PRO A 27 -4.65 -6.89 -11.77
C PRO A 27 -4.91 -8.32 -11.31
N TRP A 28 -5.56 -9.10 -12.18
CA TRP A 28 -5.98 -10.48 -11.93
C TRP A 28 -4.80 -11.45 -11.82
N LYS A 29 -3.59 -11.02 -12.19
CA LYS A 29 -2.35 -11.78 -11.95
C LYS A 29 -1.73 -11.52 -10.58
N SER A 30 -2.34 -10.69 -9.74
CA SER A 30 -1.91 -10.51 -8.36
C SER A 30 -2.56 -11.56 -7.46
N ALA A 31 -1.76 -12.25 -6.64
CA ALA A 31 -2.25 -13.17 -5.60
C ALA A 31 -2.84 -12.43 -4.38
N MET A 32 -2.96 -11.10 -4.44
CA MET A 32 -3.40 -10.26 -3.32
C MET A 32 -4.93 -10.23 -3.26
N PRO A 33 -5.55 -10.85 -2.23
CA PRO A 33 -7.00 -10.86 -2.09
C PRO A 33 -7.51 -9.47 -1.68
N ARG A 34 -8.82 -9.28 -1.80
CA ARG A 34 -9.53 -8.14 -1.21
C ARG A 34 -9.62 -8.36 0.29
N TRP A 35 -9.28 -7.35 1.09
CA TRP A 35 -9.31 -7.43 2.56
C TRP A 35 -10.36 -6.52 3.21
N GLU A 36 -11.10 -5.72 2.43
CA GLU A 36 -12.06 -4.77 3.00
C GLU A 36 -13.27 -5.40 3.69
N GLU A 37 -13.49 -6.69 3.48
CA GLU A 37 -14.60 -7.45 4.10
C GLU A 37 -14.16 -8.03 5.45
N GLU A 38 -12.86 -8.25 5.64
CA GLU A 38 -12.27 -8.91 6.80
C GLU A 38 -11.50 -7.95 7.73
N LEU A 39 -10.92 -6.88 7.18
CA LEU A 39 -10.05 -5.95 7.91
C LEU A 39 -10.66 -4.55 8.03
N PRO A 40 -10.88 -4.06 9.27
CA PRO A 40 -11.04 -2.65 9.56
C PRO A 40 -9.91 -1.79 8.99
N GLU A 41 -10.23 -0.57 8.56
CA GLU A 41 -9.25 0.36 7.96
C GLU A 41 -8.08 0.68 8.90
N GLU A 42 -8.33 0.73 10.21
CA GLU A 42 -7.27 0.91 11.22
C GLU A 42 -6.21 -0.20 11.15
N PHE A 43 -6.62 -1.45 10.93
CA PHE A 43 -5.67 -2.55 10.79
C PHE A 43 -4.91 -2.47 9.48
N ILE A 44 -5.53 -2.00 8.40
CA ILE A 44 -4.82 -1.75 7.13
C ILE A 44 -3.69 -0.73 7.35
N TRP A 45 -3.96 0.36 8.06
CA TRP A 45 -2.92 1.34 8.41
C TRP A 45 -1.81 0.75 9.29
N LYS A 46 -2.17 -0.06 10.29
CA LYS A 46 -1.18 -0.76 11.13
C LYS A 46 -0.29 -1.70 10.33
N ILE A 47 -0.86 -2.44 9.36
CA ILE A 47 -0.11 -3.31 8.46
C ILE A 47 0.87 -2.48 7.63
N ILE A 48 0.43 -1.37 7.04
CA ILE A 48 1.31 -0.47 6.27
C ILE A 48 2.50 0.00 7.12
N MET A 49 2.23 0.45 8.35
CA MET A 49 3.31 0.86 9.28
C MET A 49 4.25 -0.31 9.62
N GLY A 50 3.71 -1.51 9.83
CA GLY A 50 4.51 -2.71 10.10
C GLY A 50 5.39 -3.12 8.91
N GLU A 51 4.91 -2.98 7.67
CA GLU A 51 5.70 -3.23 6.47
C GLU A 51 6.85 -2.23 6.31
N TYR A 52 6.61 -0.96 6.62
CA TYR A 52 7.67 0.06 6.65
C TYR A 52 8.75 -0.27 7.69
N ASP A 53 8.32 -0.59 8.93
CA ASP A 53 9.23 -0.97 10.01
C ASP A 53 10.05 -2.22 9.67
N GLY A 54 9.37 -3.28 9.18
CA GLY A 54 10.02 -4.54 8.78
C GLY A 54 10.93 -4.42 7.57
N ALA A 55 10.66 -3.48 6.66
CA ALA A 55 11.52 -3.17 5.52
C ALA A 55 12.66 -2.19 5.88
N HIS A 56 12.69 -1.65 7.11
CA HIS A 56 13.55 -0.55 7.54
C HIS A 56 13.51 0.64 6.57
N GLN A 57 12.30 0.99 6.13
CA GLN A 57 12.05 2.08 5.19
C GLN A 57 11.03 3.06 5.78
N SER A 58 11.19 4.33 5.44
CA SER A 58 10.19 5.36 5.74
C SER A 58 9.41 5.71 4.47
N PRO A 59 8.15 6.17 4.61
CA PRO A 59 7.41 6.74 3.48
C PRO A 59 8.19 7.90 2.86
N ARG A 60 8.06 8.07 1.54
CA ARG A 60 8.66 9.22 0.86
C ARG A 60 7.91 10.48 1.28
N THR A 61 8.62 11.36 1.99
CA THR A 61 8.15 12.72 2.24
C THR A 61 8.52 13.63 1.07
N TRP A 62 7.96 14.83 1.07
CA TRP A 62 8.49 15.93 0.26
C TRP A 62 9.96 16.14 0.66
N GLU A 63 10.82 16.41 -0.33
CA GLU A 63 12.19 16.83 -0.05
C GLU A 63 12.08 18.14 0.75
N GLU A 64 12.54 18.13 2.00
CA GLU A 64 12.85 19.38 2.69
C GLU A 64 14.06 19.93 1.93
N GLU A 65 13.87 21.00 1.16
CA GLU A 65 15.01 21.77 0.65
C GLU A 65 15.81 22.18 1.89
N GLU A 66 16.96 21.54 2.14
CA GLU A 66 17.93 22.03 3.10
C GLU A 66 18.38 23.42 2.59
N GLU A 67 17.91 24.49 3.26
CA GLU A 67 18.37 25.87 3.03
C GLU A 67 19.88 26.05 3.28
#